data_AF-A0A7S0P1N0-F1
#
_entry.id   AF-A0A7S0P1N0-F1
#
_cell.length_a   1.000
_cell.length_b   1.000
_cell.length_c   1.000
_cell.angle_alpha   90.00
_cell.angle_beta   90.00
_cell.angle_gamma   90.00
#
_symmetry.space_group_name_H-M   'P 1'
#
loop_
_entity.id
_entity.type
_entity.pdbx_description
1 polymer ?
#
loop_
_entity_poly.entity_id
_entity_poly.type
_entity_poly.pdbx_seq_one_letter_code
_entity_poly.pdbx_strand_id
1 'polypeptide(L)'
;RDPQAFTAPPEMADDKFNQLIKRLEAVTVRLETMDGPAQPPVVAAALVEDDVPSPMVQAYDDFLASEVSAYVGLAGKIGAADVLAQAEVLKQAFDAQRAMLVQVSKCKKPSGAEMGDVVKATAEKIGEVQAKVDRRSASFNYLQAVSEAVPALGWVMIEKTPAPHVNEMWNCGAYNQTKILQQFKGKDEAQISCAKAMKEIFVALEKFVKENHRTGLEWNPKGVAVAEYKGAALPPPPLAVGGGPPPPPPPPPPPPP
;
A
#
# COMPACT_ATOMS: atom_id res chain seq x y z
N ARG A 1 -14.90 49.12 4.84
CA ARG A 1 -14.17 48.42 5.92
C ARG A 1 -14.30 46.93 5.64
N ASP A 2 -13.16 46.26 5.62
CA ASP A 2 -12.74 45.09 4.83
C ASP A 2 -13.53 43.77 4.97
N PRO A 3 -13.61 42.97 3.90
CA PRO A 3 -13.64 41.51 3.96
C PRO A 3 -12.24 40.93 3.73
N GLN A 4 -11.67 40.26 4.74
CA GLN A 4 -10.44 39.49 4.55
C GLN A 4 -10.71 38.17 3.83
N ALA A 5 -10.07 38.05 2.67
CA ALA A 5 -9.83 36.80 1.97
C ALA A 5 -8.86 35.91 2.77
N PHE A 6 -9.09 34.60 2.72
CA PHE A 6 -8.04 33.60 2.95
C PHE A 6 -8.26 32.47 1.95
N THR A 7 -7.68 32.66 0.77
CA THR A 7 -7.45 31.61 -0.22
C THR A 7 -5.95 31.53 -0.45
N ALA A 8 -5.34 30.38 -0.15
CA ALA A 8 -3.99 30.00 -0.58
C ALA A 8 -3.89 28.45 -0.60
N PRO A 9 -3.07 27.82 -1.46
CA PRO A 9 -2.51 28.30 -2.72
C PRO A 9 -2.57 27.29 -3.90
N PRO A 10 -2.31 27.74 -5.15
CA PRO A 10 -2.18 26.90 -6.36
C PRO A 10 -0.81 26.20 -6.54
N GLU A 11 0.00 26.07 -5.47
CA GLU A 11 1.42 25.70 -5.52
C GLU A 11 1.70 24.25 -6.00
N MET A 12 0.77 23.31 -5.76
CA MET A 12 0.93 21.90 -6.15
C MET A 12 0.80 21.64 -7.67
N ALA A 13 0.09 22.52 -8.39
CA ALA A 13 -0.06 22.41 -9.84
C ALA A 13 1.20 22.90 -10.55
N ASP A 14 1.83 23.94 -10.00
CA ASP A 14 3.04 24.55 -10.54
C ASP A 14 4.24 23.61 -10.46
N ASP A 15 4.37 22.83 -9.38
CA ASP A 15 5.44 21.84 -9.26
C ASP A 15 5.32 20.69 -10.26
N LYS A 16 4.10 20.17 -10.48
CA LYS A 16 3.86 19.14 -11.51
C LYS A 16 4.13 19.68 -12.91
N PHE A 17 3.75 20.93 -13.17
CA PHE A 17 3.99 21.60 -14.44
C PHE A 17 5.49 21.85 -14.69
N ASN A 18 6.22 22.32 -13.67
CA ASN A 18 7.66 22.53 -13.74
C ASN A 18 8.44 21.22 -13.96
N GLN A 19 7.96 20.11 -13.39
CA GLN A 19 8.53 18.78 -13.63
C GLN A 19 8.28 18.29 -15.06
N LEU A 20 7.11 18.59 -15.64
CA LEU A 20 6.80 18.28 -17.04
C LEU A 20 7.68 19.08 -18.02
N ILE A 21 7.92 20.37 -17.73
CA ILE A 21 8.79 21.23 -18.55
C ILE A 21 10.24 20.71 -18.54
N LYS A 22 10.80 20.40 -17.36
CA LYS A 22 12.17 19.85 -17.27
C LYS A 22 12.33 18.53 -18.04
N ARG A 23 11.28 17.71 -18.11
CA ARG A 23 11.28 16.47 -18.89
C ARG A 23 11.22 16.75 -20.39
N LEU A 24 10.41 17.70 -20.83
CA LEU A 24 10.36 18.13 -22.22
C LEU A 24 11.72 18.66 -22.68
N GLU A 25 12.40 19.46 -21.86
CA GLU A 25 13.75 19.97 -22.12
C GLU A 25 14.78 18.82 -22.21
N ALA A 26 14.72 17.84 -21.30
CA ALA A 26 15.62 16.68 -21.33
C ALA A 26 15.39 15.78 -22.56
N VAL A 27 14.14 15.64 -23.02
CA VAL A 27 13.80 14.88 -24.23
C VAL A 27 14.26 15.61 -25.49
N THR A 28 14.19 16.95 -25.52
CA THR A 28 14.68 17.74 -26.66
C THR A 28 16.21 17.68 -26.78
N VAL A 29 16.94 17.79 -25.67
CA VAL A 29 18.41 17.63 -25.67
C VAL A 29 18.84 16.24 -26.16
N ARG A 30 18.06 15.19 -25.85
CA ARG A 30 18.32 13.82 -26.32
C ARG A 30 17.99 13.60 -27.79
N LEU A 31 16.97 14.29 -28.31
CA LEU A 31 16.65 14.28 -29.74
C LEU A 31 17.73 14.99 -30.57
N GLU A 32 18.27 16.10 -30.06
CA GLU A 32 19.35 16.85 -30.74
C GLU A 32 20.70 16.09 -30.72
N THR A 33 20.90 15.16 -29.80
CA THR A 33 22.09 14.30 -29.74
C THR A 33 22.00 13.02 -30.59
N MET A 34 20.85 12.76 -31.22
CA MET A 34 20.63 11.57 -32.06
C MET A 34 20.97 11.76 -33.55
N ASP A 35 21.42 12.95 -33.99
CA ASP A 35 21.75 13.24 -35.40
C ASP A 35 23.21 12.88 -35.80
N GLY A 36 23.79 11.84 -35.17
CA GLY A 36 25.12 11.29 -35.46
C GLY A 36 25.07 9.93 -36.21
N PRO A 37 26.11 9.55 -36.97
CA PRO A 37 26.01 8.43 -37.92
C PRO A 37 25.88 7.06 -37.24
N ALA A 38 24.89 6.32 -37.72
CA ALA A 38 24.48 4.94 -37.48
C ALA A 38 25.47 4.00 -36.74
N GLN A 39 25.10 3.61 -35.52
CA GLN A 39 25.52 2.35 -34.88
C GLN A 39 24.38 1.31 -34.92
N PRO A 40 24.69 0.00 -34.96
CA PRO A 40 23.70 -1.09 -35.06
C PRO A 40 22.80 -1.15 -33.80
N PRO A 41 21.60 -1.78 -33.88
CA PRO A 41 20.57 -1.64 -32.87
C PRO A 41 20.98 -2.36 -31.59
N VAL A 42 21.54 -1.61 -30.65
CA VAL A 42 21.43 -1.96 -29.24
C VAL A 42 19.94 -1.94 -28.92
N VAL A 43 19.40 -3.13 -28.62
CA VAL A 43 18.10 -3.28 -27.99
C VAL A 43 17.98 -2.21 -26.93
N ALA A 44 17.09 -1.24 -27.17
CA ALA A 44 16.79 -0.20 -26.21
C ALA A 44 16.25 -0.91 -24.98
N ALA A 45 17.12 -1.09 -23.98
CA ALA A 45 16.70 -1.37 -22.63
C ALA A 45 15.72 -0.24 -22.32
N ALA A 46 14.43 -0.60 -22.23
CA ALA A 46 13.39 0.33 -21.85
C ALA A 46 13.87 1.00 -20.59
N LEU A 47 14.17 2.30 -20.70
CA LEU A 47 14.56 3.12 -19.56
C LEU A 47 13.41 2.98 -18.57
N VAL A 48 13.69 2.29 -17.47
CA VAL A 48 12.78 2.13 -16.36
C VAL A 48 12.49 3.56 -15.88
N GLU A 49 11.25 4.01 -16.06
CA GLU A 49 10.73 5.28 -15.52
C GLU A 49 10.61 5.13 -14.00
N ASP A 50 11.73 4.92 -13.30
CA ASP A 50 11.75 4.15 -12.06
C ASP A 50 11.41 4.93 -10.78
N ASP A 51 10.91 6.16 -10.86
CA ASP A 51 10.75 6.98 -9.64
C ASP A 51 9.37 7.64 -9.45
N VAL A 52 8.45 7.48 -10.41
CA VAL A 52 7.07 7.95 -10.23
C VAL A 52 6.13 6.74 -10.15
N PRO A 53 5.38 6.59 -9.03
CA PRO A 53 4.34 5.58 -8.94
C PRO A 53 3.36 5.70 -10.11
N SER A 54 2.90 4.56 -10.66
CA SER A 54 1.85 4.59 -11.67
C SER A 54 0.59 5.26 -11.11
N PRO A 55 -0.27 5.87 -11.94
CA PRO A 55 -1.51 6.49 -11.44
C PRO A 55 -2.38 5.54 -10.60
N MET A 56 -2.39 4.25 -10.95
CA MET A 56 -3.08 3.19 -10.21
C MET A 56 -2.42 2.92 -8.85
N VAL A 57 -1.09 2.89 -8.75
CA VAL A 57 -0.40 2.77 -7.46
C VAL A 57 -0.66 4.00 -6.60
N GLN A 58 -0.61 5.21 -7.17
CA GLN A 58 -0.89 6.44 -6.43
C GLN A 58 -2.33 6.47 -5.89
N ALA A 59 -3.32 6.05 -6.69
CA ALA A 59 -4.70 5.97 -6.24
C ALA A 59 -4.87 4.98 -5.08
N TYR A 60 -4.11 3.88 -5.08
CA TYR A 60 -4.08 2.95 -3.96
C TYR A 60 -3.42 3.57 -2.72
N ASP A 61 -2.31 4.32 -2.89
CA ASP A 61 -1.62 5.01 -1.81
C ASP A 61 -2.51 6.02 -1.11
N ASP A 62 -3.27 6.80 -1.88
CA ASP A 62 -4.23 7.77 -1.35
C ASP A 62 -5.32 7.08 -0.53
N PHE A 63 -5.82 5.92 -1.01
CA PHE A 63 -6.76 5.07 -0.28
C PHE A 63 -6.18 4.53 1.04
N LEU A 64 -4.91 4.09 1.05
CA LEU A 64 -4.26 3.62 2.28
C LEU A 64 -4.09 4.75 3.29
N ALA A 65 -3.68 5.93 2.81
CA ALA A 65 -3.47 7.11 3.64
C ALA A 65 -4.78 7.68 4.20
N SER A 66 -5.92 7.46 3.53
CA SER A 66 -7.25 7.84 4.01
C SER A 66 -7.89 6.75 4.87
N GLU A 67 -8.54 5.77 4.26
CA GLU A 67 -9.52 4.90 4.93
C GLU A 67 -8.85 3.87 5.84
N VAL A 68 -7.76 3.25 5.39
CA VAL A 68 -7.04 2.25 6.18
C VAL A 68 -6.38 2.91 7.40
N SER A 69 -5.71 4.05 7.20
CA SER A 69 -5.12 4.85 8.27
C SER A 69 -6.18 5.33 9.28
N ALA A 70 -7.32 5.83 8.80
CA ALA A 70 -8.41 6.28 9.65
C ALA A 70 -8.98 5.14 10.52
N TYR A 71 -9.19 3.96 9.94
CA TYR A 71 -9.65 2.79 10.70
C TYR A 71 -8.65 2.37 11.78
N VAL A 72 -7.36 2.26 11.46
CA VAL A 72 -6.32 1.91 12.45
C VAL A 72 -6.27 2.95 13.58
N GLY A 73 -6.32 4.24 13.23
CA GLY A 73 -6.36 5.33 14.20
C GLY A 73 -7.59 5.31 15.11
N LEU A 74 -8.75 4.89 14.59
CA LEU A 74 -9.98 4.72 15.37
C LEU A 74 -9.95 3.45 16.24
N ALA A 75 -9.40 2.35 15.73
CA ALA A 75 -9.19 1.12 16.49
C ALA A 75 -8.30 1.36 17.72
N GLY A 76 -7.29 2.23 17.60
CA GLY A 76 -6.46 2.64 18.74
C GLY A 76 -7.22 3.48 19.78
N LYS A 77 -8.30 4.17 19.40
CA LYS A 77 -9.08 5.04 20.30
C LYS A 77 -10.17 4.32 21.08
N ILE A 78 -10.62 3.14 20.65
CA ILE A 78 -11.70 2.41 21.33
C ILE A 78 -11.24 1.61 22.56
N GLY A 79 -9.93 1.60 22.85
CA GLY A 79 -9.38 0.94 24.04
C GLY A 79 -9.39 -0.60 24.01
N ALA A 80 -9.64 -1.21 22.85
CA ALA A 80 -9.62 -2.66 22.66
C ALA A 80 -8.32 -3.10 21.95
N ALA A 81 -7.34 -3.57 22.73
CA ALA A 81 -6.00 -3.88 22.24
C ALA A 81 -5.97 -4.97 21.16
N ASP A 82 -6.87 -5.94 21.23
CA ASP A 82 -7.03 -7.00 20.23
C ASP A 82 -7.57 -6.49 18.90
N VAL A 83 -8.50 -5.52 18.93
CA VAL A 83 -9.01 -4.84 17.72
C VAL A 83 -7.90 -4.04 17.05
N LEU A 84 -7.13 -3.26 17.81
CA LEU A 84 -5.96 -2.55 17.27
C LEU A 84 -4.95 -3.52 16.65
N ALA A 85 -4.62 -4.61 17.35
CA ALA A 85 -3.68 -5.60 16.86
C ALA A 85 -4.15 -6.27 15.56
N GLN A 86 -5.46 -6.53 15.38
CA GLN A 86 -5.97 -7.03 14.11
C GLN A 86 -5.98 -5.95 13.02
N ALA A 87 -6.31 -4.70 13.36
CA ALA A 87 -6.30 -3.58 12.42
C ALA A 87 -4.90 -3.31 11.85
N GLU A 88 -3.86 -3.44 12.66
CA GLU A 88 -2.47 -3.32 12.21
C GLU A 88 -2.06 -4.44 11.24
N VAL A 89 -2.49 -5.68 11.49
CA VAL A 89 -2.26 -6.79 10.55
C VAL A 89 -3.05 -6.60 9.26
N LEU A 90 -4.28 -6.08 9.35
CA LEU A 90 -5.07 -5.71 8.17
C LEU A 90 -4.34 -4.66 7.33
N LYS A 91 -3.77 -3.62 7.96
CA LYS A 91 -2.93 -2.64 7.27
C LYS A 91 -1.74 -3.32 6.58
N GLN A 92 -1.06 -4.25 7.25
CA GLN A 92 0.04 -5.00 6.61
C GLN A 92 -0.42 -5.83 5.40
N ALA A 93 -1.65 -6.35 5.41
CA ALA A 93 -2.24 -7.05 4.25
C ALA A 93 -2.44 -6.09 3.07
N PHE A 94 -2.92 -4.88 3.33
CA PHE A 94 -3.02 -3.81 2.34
C PHE A 94 -1.65 -3.34 1.84
N ASP A 95 -0.65 -3.19 2.72
CA ASP A 95 0.72 -2.83 2.35
C ASP A 95 1.37 -3.92 1.46
N ALA A 96 1.11 -5.19 1.74
CA ALA A 96 1.54 -6.31 0.90
C ALA A 96 0.86 -6.29 -0.47
N GLN A 97 -0.46 -6.01 -0.52
CA GLN A 97 -1.17 -5.84 -1.78
C GLN A 97 -0.63 -4.63 -2.56
N ARG A 98 -0.29 -3.51 -1.92
CA ARG A 98 0.36 -2.37 -2.57
C ARG A 98 1.68 -2.78 -3.24
N ALA A 99 2.55 -3.51 -2.54
CA ALA A 99 3.82 -3.98 -3.08
C ALA A 99 3.60 -4.87 -4.33
N MET A 100 2.58 -5.73 -4.28
CA MET A 100 2.14 -6.52 -5.43
C MET A 100 1.64 -5.63 -6.58
N LEU A 101 0.83 -4.59 -6.32
CA LEU A 101 0.33 -3.67 -7.36
C LEU A 101 1.46 -2.87 -8.04
N VAL A 102 2.51 -2.51 -7.30
CA VAL A 102 3.74 -1.93 -7.88
C VAL A 102 4.38 -2.90 -8.87
N GLN A 103 4.53 -4.17 -8.49
CA GLN A 103 5.03 -5.19 -9.41
C GLN A 103 4.13 -5.36 -10.64
N VAL A 104 2.80 -5.41 -10.46
CA VAL A 104 1.82 -5.52 -11.55
C VAL A 104 1.95 -4.38 -12.56
N SER A 105 2.20 -3.16 -12.09
CA SER A 105 2.40 -1.98 -12.96
C SER A 105 3.66 -2.04 -13.83
N LYS A 106 4.63 -2.89 -13.46
CA LYS A 106 5.93 -3.02 -14.14
C LYS A 106 6.07 -4.33 -14.92
N CYS A 107 5.19 -5.31 -14.67
CA CYS A 107 5.28 -6.64 -15.23
C CYS A 107 4.15 -6.94 -16.23
N LYS A 108 4.44 -7.87 -17.16
CA LYS A 108 3.40 -8.54 -17.96
C LYS A 108 2.70 -9.63 -17.14
N LYS A 109 1.48 -9.99 -17.52
CA LYS A 109 0.69 -11.05 -16.85
C LYS A 109 1.50 -12.36 -16.82
N PRO A 110 1.74 -12.95 -15.63
CA PRO A 110 2.53 -14.17 -15.48
C PRO A 110 1.71 -15.42 -15.84
N SER A 111 2.38 -16.58 -15.86
CA SER A 111 1.69 -17.87 -15.90
C SER A 111 0.94 -18.14 -14.59
N GLY A 112 0.04 -19.15 -14.59
CA GLY A 112 -0.75 -19.48 -13.40
C GLY A 112 0.07 -19.89 -12.18
N ALA A 113 1.22 -20.55 -12.38
CA ALA A 113 2.10 -20.95 -11.27
C ALA A 113 2.80 -19.74 -10.63
N GLU A 114 3.37 -18.86 -11.45
CA GLU A 114 4.03 -17.63 -11.01
C GLU A 114 3.04 -16.65 -10.36
N MET A 115 1.76 -16.66 -10.76
CA MET A 115 0.72 -15.85 -10.13
C MET A 115 0.56 -16.19 -8.63
N GLY A 116 0.73 -17.46 -8.26
CA GLY A 116 0.69 -17.89 -6.86
C GLY A 116 1.76 -17.22 -6.01
N ASP A 117 2.98 -17.09 -6.54
CA ASP A 117 4.09 -16.42 -5.86
C ASP A 117 3.84 -14.92 -5.72
N VAL A 118 3.26 -14.28 -6.75
CA VAL A 118 2.92 -12.85 -6.75
C VAL A 118 1.95 -12.51 -5.63
N VAL A 119 0.92 -13.34 -5.41
CA VAL A 119 -0.13 -13.06 -4.41
C VAL A 119 0.18 -13.58 -3.01
N LYS A 120 1.25 -14.36 -2.85
CA LYS A 120 1.57 -15.11 -1.62
C LYS A 120 1.62 -14.22 -0.39
N ALA A 121 2.34 -13.11 -0.43
CA ALA A 121 2.51 -12.23 0.72
C ALA A 121 1.17 -11.65 1.21
N THR A 122 0.30 -11.26 0.27
CA THR A 122 -1.05 -10.80 0.60
C THR A 122 -1.89 -11.95 1.19
N ALA A 123 -1.83 -13.14 0.60
CA ALA A 123 -2.57 -14.31 1.07
C ALA A 123 -2.17 -14.75 2.50
N GLU A 124 -0.88 -14.72 2.82
CA GLU A 124 -0.38 -14.99 4.18
C GLU A 124 -0.93 -13.97 5.18
N LYS A 125 -0.93 -12.68 4.83
CA LYS A 125 -1.49 -11.64 5.70
C LYS A 125 -3.00 -11.72 5.86
N ILE A 126 -3.74 -12.11 4.83
CA ILE A 126 -5.17 -12.45 4.95
C ILE A 126 -5.36 -13.53 6.02
N GLY A 127 -4.57 -14.60 5.97
CA GLY A 127 -4.61 -15.68 6.97
C GLY A 127 -4.27 -15.20 8.39
N GLU A 128 -3.27 -14.33 8.53
CA GLU A 128 -2.93 -13.73 9.84
C GLU A 128 -4.08 -12.89 10.41
N VAL A 129 -4.77 -12.08 9.59
CA VAL A 129 -5.96 -11.32 10.03
C VAL A 129 -7.06 -12.25 10.54
N GLN A 130 -7.31 -13.34 9.82
CA GLN A 130 -8.33 -14.33 10.19
C GLN A 130 -7.96 -15.07 11.48
N ALA A 131 -6.67 -15.37 11.68
CA ALA A 131 -6.17 -16.03 12.88
C ALA A 131 -6.28 -15.16 14.15
N LYS A 132 -6.50 -13.84 14.03
CA LYS A 132 -6.68 -12.93 15.18
C LYS A 132 -8.06 -13.05 15.83
N VAL A 133 -9.00 -13.82 15.27
CA VAL A 133 -10.33 -13.99 15.86
C VAL A 133 -10.24 -14.82 17.13
N ASP A 134 -10.47 -14.18 18.28
CA ASP A 134 -10.72 -14.86 19.55
C ASP A 134 -12.21 -14.84 19.89
N ARG A 135 -12.83 -16.02 19.91
CA ARG A 135 -14.26 -16.21 20.27
C ARG A 135 -14.58 -15.84 21.73
N ARG A 136 -13.56 -15.70 22.58
CA ARG A 136 -13.70 -15.30 24.00
C ARG A 136 -13.54 -13.81 24.20
N SER A 137 -13.09 -13.07 23.18
CA SER A 137 -12.91 -11.62 23.26
C SER A 137 -14.24 -10.90 23.47
N ALA A 138 -14.22 -9.87 24.34
CA ALA A 138 -15.33 -8.93 24.47
C ALA A 138 -15.58 -8.13 23.17
N SER A 139 -14.57 -8.03 22.32
CA SER A 139 -14.57 -7.37 21.01
C SER A 139 -14.77 -8.34 19.85
N PHE A 140 -15.27 -9.57 20.11
CA PHE A 140 -15.44 -10.62 19.10
C PHE A 140 -16.11 -10.13 17.80
N ASN A 141 -17.16 -9.31 17.89
CA ASN A 141 -17.86 -8.83 16.69
C ASN A 141 -16.96 -7.95 15.79
N TYR A 142 -16.02 -7.19 16.35
CA TYR A 142 -15.02 -6.46 15.56
C TYR A 142 -14.11 -7.44 14.81
N LEU A 143 -13.57 -8.41 15.56
CA LEU A 143 -12.62 -9.37 15.04
C LEU A 143 -13.23 -10.23 13.93
N GLN A 144 -14.46 -10.68 14.13
CA GLN A 144 -15.22 -11.47 13.18
C GLN A 144 -15.59 -10.68 11.93
N ALA A 145 -16.02 -9.41 12.08
CA ALA A 145 -16.39 -8.57 10.94
C ALA A 145 -15.23 -8.42 9.96
N VAL A 146 -14.03 -8.11 10.46
CA VAL A 146 -12.83 -7.95 9.63
C VAL A 146 -12.37 -9.29 9.06
N SER A 147 -12.36 -10.35 9.86
CA SER A 147 -11.95 -11.69 9.42
C SER A 147 -12.81 -12.25 8.28
N GLU A 148 -14.11 -11.96 8.27
CA GLU A 148 -15.00 -12.39 7.18
C GLU A 148 -14.89 -11.50 5.94
N ALA A 149 -14.53 -10.23 6.10
CA ALA A 149 -14.42 -9.29 4.99
C ALA A 149 -13.03 -9.27 4.32
N VAL A 150 -11.96 -9.61 5.05
CA VAL A 150 -10.57 -9.56 4.53
C VAL A 150 -10.31 -10.40 3.26
N PRO A 151 -11.04 -11.51 2.95
CA PRO A 151 -10.92 -12.16 1.65
C PRO A 151 -11.27 -11.27 0.44
N ALA A 152 -11.82 -10.07 0.65
CA ALA A 152 -11.96 -9.04 -0.38
C ALA A 152 -10.64 -8.74 -1.10
N LEU A 153 -9.50 -8.81 -0.39
CA LEU A 153 -8.16 -8.63 -0.97
C LEU A 153 -7.83 -9.68 -2.05
N GLY A 154 -8.57 -10.79 -2.09
CA GLY A 154 -8.49 -11.81 -3.14
C GLY A 154 -9.08 -11.38 -4.50
N TRP A 155 -9.64 -10.16 -4.62
CA TRP A 155 -10.21 -9.63 -5.87
C TRP A 155 -9.24 -9.72 -7.06
N VAL A 156 -7.94 -9.69 -6.80
CA VAL A 156 -6.85 -9.77 -7.80
C VAL A 156 -6.87 -11.08 -8.61
N MET A 157 -7.53 -12.12 -8.09
CA MET A 157 -7.72 -13.42 -8.74
C MET A 157 -9.10 -13.56 -9.41
N ILE A 158 -9.96 -12.54 -9.33
CA ILE A 158 -11.33 -12.57 -9.84
C ILE A 158 -11.38 -11.90 -11.21
N GLU A 159 -11.82 -12.65 -12.22
CA GLU A 159 -12.05 -12.12 -13.56
C GLU A 159 -13.53 -11.71 -13.74
N LYS A 160 -13.77 -10.73 -14.62
CA LYS A 160 -15.09 -10.16 -15.00
C LYS A 160 -15.78 -9.33 -13.92
N THR A 161 -15.75 -9.75 -12.65
CA THR A 161 -16.51 -9.09 -11.56
C THR A 161 -15.71 -8.91 -10.25
N PRO A 162 -14.50 -8.32 -10.28
CA PRO A 162 -13.70 -8.16 -9.07
C PRO A 162 -14.28 -7.13 -8.07
N ALA A 163 -14.89 -6.04 -8.53
CA ALA A 163 -15.54 -5.08 -7.62
C ALA A 163 -16.78 -5.67 -6.90
N PRO A 164 -17.70 -6.39 -7.60
CA PRO A 164 -18.74 -7.15 -6.92
C PRO A 164 -18.23 -8.14 -5.87
N HIS A 165 -17.10 -8.82 -6.12
CA HIS A 165 -16.46 -9.69 -5.12
C HIS A 165 -16.10 -8.93 -3.83
N VAL A 166 -15.49 -7.74 -3.94
CA VAL A 166 -15.17 -6.91 -2.76
C VAL A 166 -16.41 -6.59 -1.94
N ASN A 167 -17.52 -6.23 -2.61
CA ASN A 167 -18.78 -5.93 -1.96
C ASN A 167 -19.39 -7.17 -1.25
N GLU A 168 -19.38 -8.32 -1.92
CA GLU A 168 -19.84 -9.59 -1.36
C GLU A 168 -19.06 -9.96 -0.09
N MET A 169 -17.74 -9.82 -0.10
CA MET A 169 -16.91 -10.11 1.07
C MET A 169 -17.20 -9.13 2.22
N TRP A 170 -17.40 -7.85 1.95
CA TRP A 170 -17.86 -6.91 2.98
C TRP A 170 -19.20 -7.35 3.59
N ASN A 171 -20.15 -7.82 2.77
CA ASN A 171 -21.46 -8.24 3.26
C ASN A 171 -21.38 -9.44 4.22
N CYS A 172 -20.36 -10.29 4.13
CA CYS A 172 -20.08 -11.30 5.15
C CYS A 172 -19.77 -10.67 6.51
N GLY A 173 -18.88 -9.68 6.55
CA GLY A 173 -18.54 -8.94 7.77
C GLY A 173 -19.65 -8.03 8.33
N ALA A 174 -20.53 -7.53 7.46
CA ALA A 174 -21.53 -6.52 7.77
C ALA A 174 -22.53 -6.93 8.88
N TYR A 175 -22.82 -8.23 9.00
CA TYR A 175 -23.68 -8.75 10.06
C TYR A 175 -23.09 -8.49 11.45
N ASN A 176 -21.80 -8.76 11.64
CA ASN A 176 -21.12 -8.51 12.90
C ASN A 176 -20.93 -7.01 13.14
N GLN A 177 -20.66 -6.23 12.10
CA GLN A 177 -20.61 -4.77 12.20
C GLN A 177 -21.93 -4.16 12.68
N THR A 178 -23.07 -4.66 12.19
CA THR A 178 -24.40 -4.20 12.63
C THR A 178 -24.61 -4.41 14.13
N LYS A 179 -24.11 -5.53 14.69
CA LYS A 179 -24.19 -5.79 16.13
C LYS A 179 -23.41 -4.75 16.94
N ILE A 180 -22.23 -4.36 16.48
CA ILE A 180 -21.42 -3.31 17.11
C ILE A 180 -22.19 -1.99 17.10
N LEU A 181 -22.73 -1.61 15.94
CA LEU A 181 -23.53 -0.40 15.82
C LEU A 181 -24.73 -0.41 16.77
N GLN A 182 -25.46 -1.52 16.87
CA GLN A 182 -26.60 -1.65 17.79
C GLN A 182 -26.17 -1.58 19.26
N GLN A 183 -25.05 -2.23 19.61
CA GLN A 183 -24.54 -2.28 20.98
C GLN A 183 -24.19 -0.89 21.51
N PHE A 184 -23.55 -0.05 20.69
CA PHE A 184 -22.99 1.24 21.10
C PHE A 184 -23.79 2.46 20.67
N LYS A 185 -24.90 2.29 19.94
CA LYS A 185 -25.76 3.40 19.50
C LYS A 185 -26.22 4.24 20.69
N GLY A 186 -25.88 5.54 20.68
CA GLY A 186 -26.22 6.47 21.75
C GLY A 186 -25.49 6.23 23.07
N LYS A 187 -24.45 5.37 23.09
CA LYS A 187 -23.65 5.05 24.28
C LYS A 187 -22.19 5.46 24.12
N ASP A 188 -21.60 5.18 22.96
CA ASP A 188 -20.19 5.43 22.70
C ASP A 188 -19.98 5.75 21.21
N GLU A 189 -19.75 7.03 20.91
CA GLU A 189 -19.51 7.48 19.53
C GLU A 189 -18.16 7.02 18.97
N ALA A 190 -17.14 6.78 19.81
CA ALA A 190 -15.85 6.30 19.32
C ALA A 190 -15.98 4.87 18.75
N GLN A 191 -16.77 4.03 19.42
CA GLN A 191 -17.11 2.69 18.94
C GLN A 191 -17.90 2.76 17.63
N ILE A 192 -18.89 3.65 17.54
CA ILE A 192 -19.68 3.86 16.32
C ILE A 192 -18.80 4.33 15.15
N SER A 193 -17.91 5.29 15.38
CA SER A 193 -16.97 5.77 14.36
C SER A 193 -16.03 4.67 13.89
N CYS A 194 -15.46 3.88 14.80
CA CYS A 194 -14.61 2.74 14.43
C CYS A 194 -15.37 1.69 13.60
N ALA A 195 -16.62 1.38 13.98
CA ALA A 195 -17.48 0.44 13.26
C ALA A 195 -17.93 0.94 11.88
N LYS A 196 -18.01 2.25 11.67
CA LYS A 196 -18.25 2.82 10.34
C LYS A 196 -16.98 2.81 9.49
N ALA A 197 -15.84 3.20 10.06
CA ALA A 197 -14.57 3.24 9.35
C ALA A 197 -14.14 1.88 8.79
N MET A 198 -14.42 0.77 9.51
CA MET A 198 -14.15 -0.57 8.95
C MET A 198 -14.89 -0.83 7.63
N LYS A 199 -16.11 -0.30 7.45
CA LYS A 199 -16.89 -0.43 6.21
C LYS A 199 -16.29 0.41 5.10
N GLU A 200 -15.89 1.64 5.41
CA GLU A 200 -15.39 2.59 4.42
C GLU A 200 -14.12 2.08 3.72
N ILE A 201 -13.30 1.26 4.40
CA ILE A 201 -12.18 0.54 3.77
C ILE A 201 -12.64 -0.26 2.55
N PHE A 202 -13.68 -1.09 2.70
CA PHE A 202 -14.13 -1.99 1.64
C PHE A 202 -14.90 -1.26 0.55
N VAL A 203 -15.63 -0.19 0.89
CA VAL A 203 -16.28 0.69 -0.08
C VAL A 203 -15.24 1.40 -0.95
N ALA A 204 -14.16 1.92 -0.34
CA ALA A 204 -13.08 2.56 -1.08
C ALA A 204 -12.27 1.56 -1.91
N LEU A 205 -12.04 0.34 -1.40
CA LEU A 205 -11.43 -0.73 -2.19
C LEU A 205 -12.29 -1.12 -3.40
N GLU A 206 -13.60 -1.27 -3.23
CA GLU A 206 -14.53 -1.55 -4.35
C GLU A 206 -14.44 -0.45 -5.42
N LYS A 207 -14.42 0.82 -4.99
CA LYS A 207 -14.25 1.97 -5.88
C LYS A 207 -12.92 1.91 -6.62
N PHE A 208 -11.81 1.68 -5.92
CA PHE A 208 -10.48 1.54 -6.50
C PHE A 208 -10.46 0.45 -7.58
N VAL A 209 -10.99 -0.73 -7.27
CA VAL A 209 -11.05 -1.87 -8.19
C VAL A 209 -11.92 -1.55 -9.41
N LYS A 210 -13.05 -0.89 -9.22
CA LYS A 210 -13.94 -0.50 -10.31
C LYS A 210 -13.29 0.50 -11.28
N GLU A 211 -12.49 1.42 -10.75
CA GLU A 211 -11.83 2.48 -11.52
C GLU A 211 -10.57 2.00 -12.24
N ASN A 212 -9.82 1.06 -11.66
CA ASN A 212 -8.49 0.65 -12.16
C ASN A 212 -8.44 -0.79 -12.70
N HIS A 213 -9.39 -1.65 -12.34
CA HIS A 213 -9.33 -3.11 -12.58
C HIS A 213 -10.71 -3.70 -12.89
N ARG A 214 -11.44 -3.06 -13.81
CA ARG A 214 -12.88 -3.28 -13.99
C ARG A 214 -13.28 -4.73 -14.27
N THR A 215 -12.47 -5.46 -15.02
CA THR A 215 -12.74 -6.86 -15.42
C THR A 215 -11.69 -7.85 -14.91
N GLY A 216 -10.85 -7.44 -13.98
CA GLY A 216 -9.75 -8.23 -13.41
C GLY A 216 -8.50 -7.39 -13.24
N LEU A 217 -7.48 -7.98 -12.61
CA LEU A 217 -6.19 -7.33 -12.42
C LEU A 217 -5.56 -6.95 -13.78
N GLU A 218 -5.28 -5.66 -13.94
CA GLU A 218 -4.72 -5.10 -15.18
C GLU A 218 -3.20 -5.00 -15.06
N TRP A 219 -2.50 -5.77 -15.91
CA TRP A 219 -1.04 -5.83 -15.97
C TRP A 219 -0.51 -4.86 -17.02
N ASN A 220 0.78 -4.53 -16.93
CA ASN A 220 1.44 -3.74 -17.97
C ASN A 220 1.78 -4.63 -19.18
N PRO A 221 1.13 -4.47 -20.35
CA PRO A 221 1.40 -5.30 -21.51
C PRO A 221 2.81 -5.10 -22.10
N LYS A 222 3.47 -3.99 -21.75
CA LYS A 222 4.85 -3.67 -22.14
C LYS A 222 5.86 -3.93 -21.00
N GLY A 223 5.40 -4.53 -19.91
CA GLY A 223 6.22 -4.82 -18.73
C GLY A 223 7.20 -5.97 -18.93
N VAL A 224 8.15 -6.06 -18.01
CA VAL A 224 9.11 -7.17 -17.94
C VAL A 224 8.44 -8.46 -17.48
N ALA A 225 9.11 -9.61 -17.62
CA ALA A 225 8.62 -10.83 -16.97
C ALA A 225 8.68 -10.71 -15.45
N VAL A 226 7.75 -11.36 -14.73
CA VAL A 226 7.76 -11.40 -13.25
C VAL A 226 9.10 -11.92 -12.72
N ALA A 227 9.67 -12.95 -13.34
CA ALA A 227 10.99 -13.49 -12.98
C ALA A 227 12.16 -12.51 -13.19
N GLU A 228 12.00 -11.50 -14.05
CA GLU A 228 13.00 -10.47 -14.34
C GLU A 228 12.83 -9.24 -13.43
N TYR A 229 11.70 -9.14 -12.73
CA TYR A 229 11.41 -8.04 -11.83
C TYR A 229 12.29 -8.11 -10.58
N LYS A 230 13.38 -7.35 -10.60
CA LYS A 230 14.17 -7.03 -9.41
C LYS A 230 13.47 -5.86 -8.73
N GLY A 231 12.60 -6.15 -7.76
CA GLY A 231 11.87 -5.10 -7.06
C GLY A 231 12.80 -4.02 -6.50
N ALA A 232 12.27 -2.81 -6.32
CA ALA A 232 12.93 -1.81 -5.48
C ALA A 232 13.08 -2.43 -4.09
N ALA A 233 14.30 -2.83 -3.73
CA ALA A 233 14.61 -3.26 -2.38
C ALA A 233 14.16 -2.14 -1.44
N LEU A 234 13.40 -2.48 -0.39
CA LEU A 234 13.22 -1.57 0.74
C LEU A 234 14.61 -1.07 1.13
N PRO A 235 14.84 0.26 1.28
CA PRO A 235 16.12 0.73 1.74
C PRO A 235 16.44 0.01 3.05
N PRO A 236 17.62 -0.61 3.18
CA PRO A 236 17.99 -1.27 4.42
C PRO A 236 17.89 -0.23 5.55
N PRO A 237 17.42 -0.61 6.76
CA PRO A 237 17.46 0.28 7.89
C PRO A 237 18.89 0.82 8.03
N PRO A 238 19.10 2.10 8.39
CA PRO A 238 20.44 2.63 8.55
C PRO A 238 21.21 1.68 9.45
N LEU A 239 22.28 1.08 8.90
CA LEU A 239 23.21 0.32 9.69
C LEU A 239 23.67 1.26 10.79
N ALA A 240 23.32 0.95 12.04
CA ALA A 240 23.95 1.58 13.18
C ALA A 240 25.46 1.35 13.01
N VAL A 241 26.19 2.41 12.69
CA VAL A 241 27.65 2.41 12.64
C VAL A 241 28.13 2.32 14.08
N GLY A 242 27.99 1.14 14.66
CA GLY A 242 28.49 0.77 15.97
C GLY A 242 29.76 -0.04 15.78
N GLY A 243 30.91 0.56 16.10
CA GLY A 243 32.19 -0.12 16.14
C GLY A 243 33.34 0.73 15.62
N GLY A 244 33.69 1.79 16.35
CA GLY A 244 35.02 2.40 16.19
C GLY A 244 36.13 1.37 16.49
N PRO A 245 37.35 1.57 15.97
CA PRO A 245 38.48 0.68 16.22
C PRO A 245 38.75 0.55 17.73
N PRO A 246 39.22 -0.63 18.19
CA PRO A 246 39.50 -0.84 19.62
C PRO A 246 40.54 0.17 20.13
N PRO A 247 40.42 0.64 21.38
CA PRO A 247 41.36 1.61 21.94
C PRO A 247 42.78 1.02 22.03
N PRO A 248 43.82 1.85 21.84
CA PRO A 248 45.21 1.40 21.91
C PRO A 248 45.57 0.91 23.33
N PRO A 249 46.51 -0.05 23.45
CA PRO A 249 46.93 -0.59 24.73
C PRO A 249 47.62 0.48 25.60
N PRO A 250 47.50 0.40 26.94
CA PRO A 250 48.11 1.35 27.85
C PRO A 250 49.65 1.26 27.84
N PRO A 251 50.36 2.39 28.06
CA PRO A 251 51.82 2.42 28.09
C PRO A 251 52.37 1.66 29.31
N PRO A 252 53.58 1.06 29.20
CA PRO A 252 54.20 0.33 30.30
C PRO A 252 54.59 1.26 31.45
N PRO A 253 54.57 0.77 32.71
CA PRO A 253 54.94 1.56 33.87
C PRO A 253 56.44 1.91 33.87
N PRO A 254 56.81 3.09 34.41
CA PRO A 254 58.20 3.49 34.52
C PRO A 254 58.98 2.60 35.51
N PRO A 255 60.29 2.39 35.28
CA PRO A 255 61.12 1.59 36.16
C PRO A 255 61.29 2.25 37.54
N PRO A 256 61.34 1.47 38.62
CA PRO A 256 61.59 1.97 39.97
C PRO A 256 63.04 2.48 40.14
N PRO A 257 63.28 3.37 41.13
CA PRO A 257 64.58 3.99 41.39
C PRO A 257 65.66 2.99 41.82
#